data_AF-A0AAJ5VPD6-F1
#
_entry.id   AF-A0AAJ5VPD6-F1
#
_cell.length_a   1.000
_cell.length_b   1.000
_cell.length_c   1.000
_cell.angle_alpha   90.00
_cell.angle_beta   90.00
_cell.angle_gamma   90.00
#
_symmetry.space_group_name_H-M   'P 1'
#
loop_
_entity.id
_entity.type
_entity.pdbx_description
1 polymer ?
#
loop_
_entity_poly.entity_id
_entity_poly.type
_entity_poly.pdbx_seq_one_letter_code
_entity_poly.pdbx_strand_id
1 'polypeptide(L)' 'MTTNPQGKVKVELHGGPLDGWRVPPDPGDPDPWTAVISDHGQHPGGRSLYAPDEAGTWWWVRDLRPEEL' A
#
# COMPACT_ATOMS: atom_id res chain seq x y z
N MET A 1 9.23 -15.20 7.25
CA MET A 1 7.98 -14.42 7.12
C MET A 1 7.29 -14.45 8.48
N THR A 2 7.21 -13.32 9.18
CA THR A 2 6.60 -13.24 10.53
C THR A 2 5.10 -13.07 10.39
N THR A 3 4.33 -14.12 10.63
CA THR A 3 2.86 -14.10 10.56
C THR A 3 2.29 -13.59 11.88
N ASN A 4 1.55 -12.49 11.86
CA ASN A 4 0.74 -12.05 13.00
C ASN A 4 -0.38 -13.08 13.29
N PRO A 5 -0.93 -13.16 14.51
CA PRO A 5 -1.92 -14.17 14.93
C PRO A 5 -3.27 -14.17 14.18
N GLN A 6 -3.42 -13.33 13.15
CA GLN A 6 -4.59 -13.26 12.25
C GLN A 6 -4.31 -13.82 10.85
N GLY A 7 -3.13 -14.42 10.60
CA GLY A 7 -2.80 -14.99 9.28
C GLY A 7 -2.56 -13.96 8.16
N LYS A 8 -2.69 -12.66 8.44
CA LYS A 8 -2.42 -11.59 7.47
C LYS A 8 -0.90 -11.44 7.27
N VAL A 9 -0.42 -11.89 6.10
CA VAL A 9 0.93 -11.57 5.60
C VAL A 9 1.02 -10.05 5.47
N LYS A 10 2.08 -9.42 6.00
CA LYS A 10 2.31 -7.99 5.76
C LYS A 10 3.30 -7.85 4.61
N VAL A 11 3.04 -6.90 3.71
CA VAL A 11 3.91 -6.56 2.59
C VAL A 11 4.64 -5.27 2.90
N GLU A 12 5.90 -5.19 2.49
CA GLU A 12 6.71 -3.98 2.60
C GLU A 12 6.47 -3.11 1.37
N LEU A 13 6.27 -1.81 1.60
CA LEU A 13 6.03 -0.82 0.56
C LEU A 13 7.37 -0.21 0.12
N HIS A 14 7.55 -0.06 -1.18
CA HIS A 14 8.77 0.45 -1.79
C HIS A 14 8.50 1.69 -2.64
N GLY A 15 9.33 2.71 -2.44
CA GLY A 15 9.19 4.02 -3.05
C GLY A 15 8.06 4.87 -2.45
N GLY A 16 7.98 6.12 -2.91
CA GLY A 16 6.93 7.04 -2.51
C GLY A 16 6.96 7.42 -1.02
N PRO A 17 5.83 7.95 -0.51
CA PRO A 17 5.76 8.54 0.83
C PRO A 17 5.85 7.55 2.00
N LEU A 18 5.57 6.27 1.76
CA LEU A 18 5.48 5.22 2.78
C LEU A 18 6.56 4.14 2.58
N ASP A 19 7.65 4.47 1.91
CA ASP A 19 8.78 3.55 1.71
C ASP A 19 9.23 2.90 3.05
N GLY A 20 9.40 1.58 3.03
CA GLY A 20 9.76 0.76 4.19
C GLY A 20 8.61 0.44 5.15
N TRP A 21 7.39 0.97 4.92
CA TRP A 21 6.23 0.63 5.76
C TRP A 21 5.70 -0.77 5.45
N ARG A 22 5.11 -1.40 6.46
CA ARG A 22 4.52 -2.74 6.33
C ARG A 22 3.03 -2.72 6.55
N VAL A 23 2.26 -2.99 5.50
CA VAL A 23 0.79 -2.97 5.52
C VAL A 23 0.23 -4.37 5.28
N PRO A 24 -0.94 -4.70 5.87
CA PRO A 24 -1.65 -5.91 5.48
C PRO A 24 -2.34 -5.68 4.11
N PRO A 25 -2.02 -6.45 3.07
CA PRO A 25 -2.82 -6.44 1.86
C PRO A 25 -4.22 -7.03 2.17
N ASP A 26 -5.23 -6.66 1.39
CA ASP A 26 -6.53 -7.32 1.43
C ASP A 26 -6.49 -8.58 0.56
N PRO A 27 -6.48 -9.80 1.15
CA PRO A 27 -6.41 -11.03 0.37
C PRO A 27 -7.73 -11.35 -0.37
N GLY A 28 -8.82 -10.61 -0.08
CA GLY A 28 -10.10 -10.78 -0.74
C GLY A 28 -10.28 -9.94 -2.00
N ASP A 29 -9.34 -9.05 -2.32
CA ASP A 29 -9.44 -8.16 -3.47
C ASP A 29 -8.85 -8.84 -4.74
N PRO A 30 -9.64 -9.03 -5.82
CA PRO A 30 -9.14 -9.55 -7.08
C PRO A 30 -8.13 -8.62 -7.76
N ASP A 31 -8.15 -7.32 -7.46
CA ASP A 31 -7.13 -6.36 -7.86
C ASP A 31 -6.30 -6.00 -6.63
N PRO A 32 -5.07 -6.53 -6.46
CA PRO A 32 -4.30 -6.39 -5.23
C PRO A 32 -3.68 -5.00 -5.07
N TRP A 33 -4.43 -3.95 -5.35
CA TRP A 33 -4.02 -2.57 -5.21
C TRP A 33 -4.42 -2.09 -3.81
N THR A 34 -3.51 -1.42 -3.11
CA THR A 34 -3.83 -0.84 -1.79
C THR A 34 -3.57 0.65 -1.82
N ALA A 35 -4.64 1.41 -1.61
CA ALA A 35 -4.56 2.83 -1.30
C ALA A 35 -4.38 3.01 0.22
N VAL A 36 -3.19 3.40 0.65
CA VAL A 36 -2.88 3.63 2.07
C VAL A 36 -3.00 5.12 2.37
N ILE A 37 -3.72 5.50 3.44
CA ILE A 37 -3.77 6.89 3.89
C ILE A 37 -2.34 7.34 4.22
N SER A 38 -1.93 8.45 3.61
CA SER A 38 -0.58 8.99 3.77
C SER A 38 -0.67 10.50 3.96
N ASP A 39 -0.41 10.96 5.19
CA ASP A 39 -0.21 12.38 5.47
C ASP A 39 1.15 12.90 4.94
N HIS A 40 2.01 11.99 4.49
CA HIS A 40 3.32 12.27 3.92
C HIS A 40 3.32 12.39 2.39
N GLY A 41 2.17 12.13 1.74
CA GLY A 41 2.02 12.22 0.30
C GLY A 41 1.97 13.65 -0.23
N GLN A 42 1.91 13.78 -1.56
CA GLN A 42 1.85 15.07 -2.24
C GLN A 42 0.58 15.89 -1.89
N HIS A 43 -0.45 15.24 -1.32
CA HIS A 43 -1.70 15.85 -0.88
C HIS A 43 -1.97 15.53 0.60
N PRO A 44 -2.01 16.54 1.50
CA PRO A 44 -2.37 16.32 2.90
C PRO A 44 -3.76 15.66 3.00
N GLY A 45 -3.86 14.54 3.73
CA GLY A 45 -5.10 13.75 3.82
C GLY A 45 -5.44 12.89 2.58
N GLY A 46 -4.54 12.78 1.61
CA GLY A 46 -4.66 11.88 0.47
C GLY A 46 -4.33 10.42 0.80
N ARG A 47 -4.37 9.56 -0.22
CA ARG A 47 -3.85 8.18 -0.12
C ARG A 47 -2.74 7.95 -1.11
N SER A 48 -1.71 7.21 -0.73
CA SER A 48 -0.69 6.73 -1.65
C SER A 48 -1.09 5.34 -2.15
N LEU A 49 -1.18 5.17 -3.47
CA LEU A 49 -1.52 3.92 -4.13
C LEU A 49 -0.27 3.08 -4.36
N TYR A 50 -0.32 1.84 -3.90
CA TYR A 50 0.72 0.84 -4.14
C TYR A 50 0.12 -0.37 -4.85
N ALA A 51 0.89 -0.96 -5.75
CA ALA A 51 0.54 -2.18 -6.46
C ALA A 51 1.72 -3.16 -6.45
N PRO A 52 1.47 -4.48 -6.35
CA PRO A 52 2.51 -5.48 -6.49
C PRO A 52 3.00 -5.55 -7.95
N ASP A 53 4.31 -5.76 -8.11
CA ASP A 53 4.91 -6.19 -9.38
C ASP A 53 4.74 -7.71 -9.59
N GLU A 54 5.25 -8.21 -10.72
CA GLU A 54 5.23 -9.66 -11.04
C GLU A 54 5.97 -10.53 -10.02
N ALA A 55 6.89 -9.95 -9.24
CA ALA A 55 7.62 -10.62 -8.17
C ALA A 55 6.90 -10.53 -6.81
N GLY A 56 5.77 -9.81 -6.73
CA GLY A 56 5.01 -9.58 -5.51
C GLY A 56 5.57 -8.46 -4.63
N THR A 57 6.49 -7.64 -5.14
CA THR A 57 7.04 -6.46 -4.46
C THR A 57 6.11 -5.27 -4.66
N TRP A 58 5.75 -4.57 -3.58
CA TRP A 58 4.75 -3.50 -3.63
C TRP A 58 5.41 -2.16 -3.89
N TRP A 59 5.17 -1.60 -5.07
CA TRP A 59 5.75 -0.33 -5.50
C TRP A 59 4.72 0.80 -5.47
N TRP A 60 5.18 1.99 -5.10
CA TRP A 60 4.39 3.21 -5.21
C TRP A 60 4.04 3.48 -6.68
N VAL A 61 2.76 3.70 -6.95
CA VAL A 61 2.25 4.02 -8.29
C VAL A 61 2.02 5.52 -8.42
N ARG A 62 1.22 6.09 -7.52
CA ARG A 62 0.89 7.51 -7.46
C ARG A 62 0.21 7.88 -6.14
N ASP A 63 0.19 9.17 -5.82
CA ASP A 63 -0.71 9.69 -4.81
C ASP A 63 -2.09 9.95 -5.42
N LEU A 64 -3.13 9.55 -4.70
CA LEU A 64 -4.53 9.79 -4.99
C LEU A 64 -5.00 11.02 -4.22
N ARG A 65 -5.71 11.89 -4.92
CA ARG A 65 -6.35 13.03 -4.30
C ARG A 65 -7.58 12.57 -3.49
N PRO A 66 -8.02 13.36 -2.51
CA PRO A 66 -9.25 13.07 -1.77
C PRO A 66 -10.50 12.90 -2.65
N GLU A 67 -10.52 13.54 -3.83
CA GLU A 67 -11.59 13.44 -4.84
C GLU A 67 -11.58 12.15 -5.67
N GLU A 68 -10.50 11.36 -5.62
CA GLU A 68 -10.31 10.11 -6.37
C GLU A 68 -10.58 8.85 -5.51
N LEU A 69 -11.12 9.03 -4.29
CA LEU A 69 -11.35 7.98 -3.29
C LEU A 69 -12.80 7.51 -3.18
#